data_AF-A0A1F8L7R8-F1
#
_entry.id   AF-A0A1F8L7R8-F1
#
_cell.length_a   1.000
_cell.length_b   1.000
_cell.length_c   1.000
_cell.angle_alpha   90.00
_cell.angle_beta   90.00
_cell.angle_gamma   90.00
#
_symmetry.space_group_name_H-M   'P 1'
#
loop_
_entity.id
_entity.type
_entity.pdbx_description
1 polymer ?
#
loop_
_entity_poly.entity_id
_entity_poly.type
_entity_poly.pdbx_seq_one_letter_code
_entity_poly.pdbx_strand_id
1 'polypeptide(L)'
;MAKKQLGYVEMEWVCPRCGSKNPGPQKTCSTCGGPQPQDVKFQQREGQELIQGEDAKTIAQGAPDVHCAFCGTRNKADALVCIQCGADLKEAKKRESGEVMGAFSSVPVPDRPCPSCGQMNPAGAQRCSNCGASLAVPPVPTLQAPIQQADTLRKPVKMSPLVKIIGIIGLIGLLILCVVLAISAGRTETVSGSVQNTSWTTQLMIEEFQPVTAQGWANDIPSDAEVGACEYRYSYTADEPQPVSTEVCGTPYSVDQGTGFGEVVQDCVYETYADYCEYTVSQWVAVDQLSLQGSDLFPQLPQAALVSNQRAGESSAIYTIQFNTDQGVLELRTSDLNLYQQAQIGSRWSLEIDGSGNIVNAQPEQ
;
A
#
# COMPACT_ATOMS: atom_id res chain seq x y z
N MET A 1 6.43 -10.04 -9.77
CA MET A 1 7.69 -10.55 -9.16
C MET A 1 8.18 -11.71 -9.98
N ALA A 2 9.48 -11.78 -10.27
CA ALA A 2 10.06 -12.92 -10.97
C ALA A 2 10.10 -14.13 -10.02
N LYS A 3 9.44 -15.22 -10.42
CA LYS A 3 9.46 -16.48 -9.67
C LYS A 3 10.66 -17.31 -10.12
N LYS A 4 11.63 -17.50 -9.23
CA LYS A 4 12.85 -18.27 -9.48
C LYS A 4 12.73 -19.67 -8.92
N GLN A 5 12.91 -20.68 -9.78
CA GLN A 5 13.00 -22.07 -9.35
C GLN A 5 14.42 -22.33 -8.82
N LEU A 6 14.52 -22.79 -7.58
CA LEU A 6 15.81 -23.15 -6.95
C LEU A 6 16.11 -24.65 -7.07
N GLY A 7 15.06 -25.48 -7.18
CA GLY A 7 15.18 -26.92 -7.29
C GLY A 7 13.94 -27.62 -6.75
N TYR A 8 14.10 -28.88 -6.37
CA TYR A 8 13.03 -29.70 -5.80
C TYR A 8 13.43 -30.27 -4.45
N VAL A 9 12.44 -30.71 -3.69
CA VAL A 9 12.61 -31.38 -2.41
C VAL A 9 11.74 -32.61 -2.34
N GLU A 10 12.20 -33.63 -1.62
CA GLU A 10 11.38 -34.79 -1.31
C GLU A 10 10.46 -34.41 -0.14
N MET A 11 9.15 -34.55 -0.36
CA MET A 11 8.19 -34.31 0.71
C MET A 11 8.09 -35.54 1.61
N GLU A 12 7.34 -35.43 2.70
CA GLU A 12 6.95 -36.57 3.52
C GLU A 12 5.45 -36.59 3.76
N TRP A 13 4.92 -37.75 4.14
CA TRP A 13 3.54 -37.88 4.60
C TRP A 13 3.45 -38.79 5.81
N VAL A 14 2.49 -38.50 6.68
CA VAL A 14 2.24 -39.29 7.90
C VAL A 14 1.11 -40.26 7.62
N CYS A 15 1.35 -41.56 7.82
CA CYS A 15 0.33 -42.58 7.65
C CYS A 15 -0.75 -42.43 8.73
N PRO A 16 -2.03 -42.19 8.40
CA PRO A 16 -3.07 -42.03 9.41
C PRO A 16 -3.38 -43.34 10.15
N ARG A 17 -2.99 -44.49 9.59
CA ARG A 17 -3.23 -45.81 10.20
C ARG A 17 -2.26 -46.12 11.35
N CYS A 18 -0.97 -45.80 11.18
CA CYS A 18 0.07 -46.18 12.15
C CYS A 18 0.98 -45.02 12.59
N GLY A 19 0.78 -43.82 12.06
CA GLY A 19 1.53 -42.61 12.42
C GLY A 19 2.97 -42.56 11.90
N SER A 20 3.42 -43.52 11.08
CA SER A 20 4.78 -43.49 10.55
C SER A 20 4.92 -42.45 9.44
N LYS A 21 6.09 -41.81 9.40
CA LYS A 21 6.48 -40.92 8.31
C LYS A 21 6.99 -41.74 7.13
N ASN A 22 6.59 -41.35 5.93
CA ASN A 22 6.97 -42.00 4.70
C ASN A 22 7.44 -40.93 3.70
N PRO A 23 8.45 -41.24 2.87
CA PRO A 23 8.80 -40.42 1.71
C PRO A 23 7.57 -40.09 0.85
N GLY A 24 7.48 -38.85 0.39
CA GLY A 24 6.42 -38.32 -0.45
C GLY A 24 6.16 -39.18 -1.69
N PRO A 25 7.19 -39.61 -2.44
CA PRO A 25 7.01 -40.45 -3.63
C PRO A 25 6.51 -41.88 -3.31
N GLN A 26 6.59 -42.33 -2.06
CA GLN A 26 6.07 -43.63 -1.66
C GLN A 26 4.54 -43.60 -1.56
N LYS A 27 3.91 -44.56 -2.24
CA LYS A 27 2.44 -44.68 -2.35
C LYS A 27 1.83 -45.59 -1.29
N THR A 28 2.68 -46.31 -0.56
CA THR A 28 2.30 -47.26 0.50
C THR A 28 3.15 -46.98 1.73
N CYS A 29 2.56 -47.12 2.90
CA CYS A 29 3.26 -46.98 4.16
C CYS A 29 4.30 -48.09 4.32
N SER A 30 5.58 -47.73 4.49
CA SER A 30 6.69 -48.66 4.69
C SER A 30 6.55 -49.51 5.97
N THR A 31 5.81 -49.02 6.97
CA THR A 31 5.60 -49.73 8.25
C THR A 31 4.42 -50.71 8.23
N CYS A 32 3.23 -50.28 7.81
CA CYS A 32 2.01 -51.09 7.91
C CYS A 32 1.47 -51.61 6.56
N GLY A 33 2.14 -51.29 5.44
CA GLY A 33 1.73 -51.69 4.09
C GLY A 33 0.46 -51.01 3.56
N GLY A 34 -0.22 -50.18 4.36
CA GLY A 34 -1.44 -49.50 3.94
C GLY A 34 -1.19 -48.50 2.80
N PRO A 35 -2.11 -48.35 1.84
CA PRO A 35 -1.99 -47.33 0.79
C PRO A 35 -2.07 -45.93 1.38
N GLN A 36 -1.42 -44.95 0.73
CA GLN A 36 -1.57 -43.54 1.08
C GLN A 36 -3.01 -43.09 0.75
N PRO A 37 -3.79 -42.61 1.73
CA PRO A 37 -5.14 -42.09 1.49
C PRO A 37 -5.13 -40.78 0.69
N GLN A 38 -6.28 -40.47 0.08
CA GLN A 38 -6.42 -39.31 -0.81
C GLN A 38 -6.25 -37.97 -0.10
N ASP A 39 -6.74 -37.87 1.14
CA ASP A 39 -6.81 -36.67 1.97
C ASP A 39 -5.53 -36.40 2.76
N VAL A 40 -4.53 -37.30 2.70
CA VAL A 40 -3.24 -37.06 3.35
C VAL A 40 -2.50 -35.94 2.65
N LYS A 41 -2.18 -34.89 3.41
CA LYS A 41 -1.31 -33.79 3.00
C LYS A 41 0.15 -34.19 3.09
N PHE A 42 0.95 -33.71 2.14
CA PHE A 42 2.39 -33.76 2.26
C PHE A 42 2.88 -32.77 3.32
N GLN A 43 4.11 -32.94 3.77
CA GLN A 43 4.81 -32.06 4.69
C GLN A 43 6.23 -31.88 4.19
N GLN A 44 6.79 -30.68 4.37
CA GLN A 44 8.18 -30.42 4.04
C GLN A 44 9.08 -31.08 5.08
N ARG A 45 10.14 -31.77 4.63
CA ARG A 45 11.21 -32.25 5.52
C ARG A 45 12.17 -31.10 5.84
N GLU A 46 12.50 -30.92 7.11
CA GLU A 46 13.46 -29.89 7.56
C GLU A 46 14.90 -30.27 7.23
N GLY A 47 15.75 -29.29 6.91
CA GLY A 47 17.19 -29.49 6.72
C GLY A 47 17.58 -30.36 5.54
N GLN A 48 16.70 -30.50 4.54
CA GLN A 48 17.00 -31.26 3.33
C GLN A 48 17.73 -30.40 2.28
N GLU A 49 18.58 -31.05 1.50
CA GLU A 49 19.24 -30.43 0.35
C GLU A 49 18.29 -30.34 -0.86
N LEU A 50 18.59 -29.42 -1.77
CA LEU A 50 17.85 -29.27 -3.01
C LEU A 50 18.23 -30.37 -4.01
N ILE A 51 17.23 -31.01 -4.58
CA ILE A 51 17.37 -31.86 -5.76
C ILE A 51 17.49 -30.94 -6.99
N GLN A 52 18.59 -31.08 -7.73
CA GLN A 52 18.93 -30.26 -8.90
C GLN A 52 19.39 -31.16 -10.07
N GLY A 53 19.68 -30.55 -11.22
CA GLY A 53 20.22 -31.26 -12.37
C GLY A 53 19.18 -32.16 -13.08
N GLU A 54 19.61 -33.33 -13.51
CA GLU A 54 18.77 -34.23 -14.34
C GLU A 54 17.59 -34.83 -13.55
N ASP A 55 17.80 -35.12 -12.27
CA ASP A 55 16.73 -35.59 -11.38
C ASP A 55 15.64 -34.53 -11.22
N ALA A 56 16.02 -33.26 -11.08
CA ALA A 56 15.07 -32.15 -11.03
C ALA A 56 14.26 -32.00 -12.33
N LYS A 57 14.87 -32.18 -13.50
CA LYS A 57 14.14 -32.16 -14.78
C LYS A 57 13.13 -33.30 -14.86
N THR A 58 13.50 -34.48 -14.38
CA THR A 58 12.61 -35.65 -14.34
C THR A 58 11.42 -35.40 -13.40
N ILE A 59 11.65 -34.80 -12.24
CA ILE A 59 10.59 -34.41 -11.30
C ILE A 59 9.66 -33.36 -11.93
N ALA A 60 10.23 -32.35 -12.58
CA ALA A 60 9.49 -31.24 -13.21
C ALA A 60 8.49 -31.69 -14.29
N GLN A 61 8.76 -32.82 -14.96
CA GLN A 61 7.87 -33.39 -15.99
C GLN A 61 6.66 -34.13 -15.40
N GLY A 62 6.66 -34.42 -14.09
CA GLY A 62 5.58 -35.14 -13.43
C GLY A 62 4.32 -34.30 -13.28
N ALA A 63 3.19 -34.79 -13.77
CA ALA A 63 1.88 -34.26 -13.44
C ALA A 63 1.38 -34.81 -12.08
N PRO A 64 0.44 -34.14 -11.39
CA PRO A 64 -0.09 -34.61 -10.11
C PRO A 64 -0.62 -36.04 -10.21
N ASP A 65 -0.22 -36.88 -9.25
CA ASP A 65 -0.64 -38.29 -9.20
C ASP A 65 -2.16 -38.44 -9.09
N VAL A 66 -2.66 -39.62 -9.44
CA VAL A 66 -4.10 -39.94 -9.40
C VAL A 66 -4.42 -41.02 -8.38
N HIS A 67 -5.56 -40.90 -7.70
CA HIS A 67 -6.11 -41.95 -6.87
C HIS A 67 -7.12 -42.78 -7.65
N CYS A 68 -6.91 -44.10 -7.66
CA CYS A 68 -7.83 -45.05 -8.25
C CYS A 68 -9.23 -44.92 -7.62
N ALA A 69 -10.27 -44.73 -8.43
CA ALA A 69 -11.64 -44.61 -7.93
C ALA A 69 -12.15 -45.90 -7.27
N PHE A 70 -11.61 -47.05 -7.66
CA PHE A 70 -12.04 -48.35 -7.15
C PHE A 70 -11.40 -48.69 -5.79
N CYS A 71 -10.07 -48.62 -5.68
CA CYS A 71 -9.36 -49.06 -4.47
C CYS A 71 -8.62 -47.93 -3.71
N GLY A 72 -8.69 -46.69 -4.18
CA GLY A 72 -8.04 -45.52 -3.55
C GLY A 72 -6.51 -45.48 -3.67
N THR A 73 -5.87 -46.49 -4.26
CA THR A 73 -4.42 -46.53 -4.45
C THR A 73 -3.96 -45.35 -5.31
N ARG A 74 -2.88 -44.69 -4.89
CA ARG A 74 -2.21 -43.63 -5.64
C ARG A 74 -1.36 -44.20 -6.78
N ASN A 75 -1.46 -43.62 -7.97
CA ASN A 75 -0.75 -44.00 -9.18
C ASN A 75 -0.13 -42.77 -9.85
N LYS A 76 0.84 -42.98 -10.75
CA LYS A 76 1.37 -41.89 -11.56
C LYS A 76 0.26 -41.30 -12.43
N ALA A 77 0.36 -40.02 -12.75
CA ALA A 77 -0.65 -39.30 -13.53
C ALA A 77 -0.93 -39.92 -14.92
N ASP A 78 0.08 -40.54 -15.53
CA ASP A 78 0.04 -41.16 -16.86
C ASP A 78 -0.29 -42.66 -16.83
N ALA A 79 -0.51 -43.24 -15.65
CA ALA A 79 -0.85 -44.65 -15.54
C ALA A 79 -2.26 -44.91 -16.08
N LEU A 80 -2.38 -45.90 -16.98
CA LEU A 80 -3.67 -46.33 -17.53
C LEU A 80 -4.41 -47.32 -16.63
N VAL A 81 -3.66 -48.07 -15.82
CA VAL A 81 -4.16 -49.16 -14.98
C VAL A 81 -3.60 -49.02 -13.57
N CYS A 82 -4.44 -49.30 -12.57
CA CYS A 82 -4.04 -49.23 -11.17
C CYS A 82 -3.00 -50.29 -10.84
N ILE A 83 -1.86 -49.85 -10.30
CA ILE A 83 -0.72 -50.71 -9.93
C ILE A 83 -1.04 -51.75 -8.84
N GLN A 84 -2.14 -51.58 -8.11
CA GLN A 84 -2.53 -52.49 -7.02
C GLN A 84 -3.71 -53.40 -7.40
N CYS A 85 -4.79 -52.86 -7.97
CA CYS A 85 -6.00 -53.66 -8.22
C CYS A 85 -6.27 -53.98 -9.70
N GLY A 86 -5.46 -53.47 -10.64
CA GLY A 86 -5.67 -53.69 -12.06
C GLY A 86 -6.88 -52.96 -12.67
N ALA A 87 -7.60 -52.13 -11.89
CA ALA A 87 -8.69 -51.32 -12.41
C ALA A 87 -8.21 -50.24 -13.39
N ASP A 88 -9.04 -49.91 -14.37
CA ASP A 88 -8.82 -48.80 -15.29
C ASP A 88 -8.83 -47.45 -14.54
N LEU A 89 -7.92 -46.53 -14.89
CA LEU A 89 -7.73 -45.25 -14.21
C LEU A 89 -8.40 -44.06 -14.91
N LYS A 90 -9.28 -44.27 -15.90
CA LYS A 90 -10.01 -43.18 -16.57
C LYS A 90 -10.85 -42.34 -15.61
N GLU A 91 -11.40 -42.98 -14.58
CA GLU A 91 -12.20 -42.31 -13.53
C GLU A 91 -11.35 -41.91 -12.31
N ALA A 92 -10.02 -42.05 -12.38
CA ALA A 92 -9.15 -41.73 -11.26
C ALA A 92 -9.14 -40.22 -10.97
N LYS A 93 -9.17 -39.86 -9.69
CA LYS A 93 -9.18 -38.46 -9.27
C LYS A 93 -7.76 -37.97 -9.05
N LYS A 94 -7.37 -36.87 -9.71
CA LYS A 94 -6.09 -36.19 -9.50
C LYS A 94 -5.95 -35.72 -8.05
N ARG A 95 -4.74 -35.84 -7.51
CA ARG A 95 -4.37 -35.20 -6.25
C ARG A 95 -4.38 -33.69 -6.40
N GLU A 96 -4.66 -33.02 -5.30
CA GLU A 96 -4.44 -31.58 -5.18
C GLU A 96 -2.94 -31.28 -5.26
N SER A 97 -2.60 -30.15 -5.86
CA SER A 97 -1.24 -29.64 -6.00
C SER A 97 -1.29 -28.11 -6.00
N GLY A 98 -0.14 -27.46 -5.80
CA GLY A 98 0.01 -26.01 -5.74
C GLY A 98 -0.07 -25.43 -4.33
N GLU A 99 -0.25 -26.28 -3.30
CA GLU A 99 -0.27 -25.83 -1.91
C GLU A 99 1.13 -25.39 -1.46
N VAL A 100 1.22 -24.22 -0.82
CA VAL A 100 2.48 -23.68 -0.28
C VAL A 100 2.76 -24.34 1.08
N MET A 101 3.92 -25.00 1.17
CA MET A 101 4.31 -25.86 2.28
C MET A 101 5.08 -25.12 3.39
N GLY A 102 5.28 -23.82 3.21
CA GLY A 102 6.02 -22.94 4.10
C GLY A 102 7.44 -22.64 3.61
N ALA A 103 8.20 -21.96 4.47
CA ALA A 103 9.57 -21.54 4.16
C ALA A 103 10.50 -22.76 4.00
N PHE A 104 11.31 -22.72 2.97
CA PHE A 104 12.39 -23.68 2.75
C PHE A 104 13.66 -23.23 3.48
N SER A 105 14.28 -24.18 4.18
CA SER A 105 15.58 -24.01 4.81
C SER A 105 16.37 -25.31 4.68
N SER A 106 17.58 -25.21 4.14
CA SER A 106 18.56 -26.31 4.12
C SER A 106 19.35 -26.40 5.43
N VAL A 107 19.18 -25.46 6.35
CA VAL A 107 19.87 -25.49 7.64
C VAL A 107 19.26 -26.61 8.49
N PRO A 108 20.07 -27.58 8.95
CA PRO A 108 19.60 -28.62 9.85
C PRO A 108 19.02 -28.00 11.12
N VAL A 109 17.80 -28.39 11.48
CA VAL A 109 17.18 -27.96 12.72
C VAL A 109 17.73 -28.85 13.85
N PRO A 110 18.32 -28.27 14.90
CA PRO A 110 18.95 -29.04 15.96
C PRO A 110 17.93 -29.88 16.75
N ASP A 111 18.40 -31.00 17.29
CA ASP A 111 17.63 -31.84 18.20
C ASP A 111 17.07 -31.02 19.37
N ARG A 112 15.88 -31.38 19.81
CA ARG A 112 15.17 -30.74 20.91
C ARG A 112 14.83 -31.72 22.03
N PRO A 113 14.89 -31.29 23.30
CA PRO A 113 14.50 -32.13 24.41
C PRO A 113 12.98 -32.36 24.42
N CYS A 114 12.56 -33.57 24.77
CA CYS A 114 11.15 -33.89 24.98
C CYS A 114 10.61 -33.13 26.20
N PRO A 115 9.53 -32.36 26.08
CA PRO A 115 8.97 -31.61 27.22
C PRO A 115 8.49 -32.50 28.38
N SER A 116 8.19 -33.77 28.11
CA SER A 116 7.66 -34.70 29.11
C SER A 116 8.75 -35.49 29.86
N CYS A 117 9.90 -35.77 29.24
CA CYS A 117 10.93 -36.63 29.84
C CYS A 117 12.38 -36.16 29.63
N GLY A 118 12.61 -35.06 28.92
CA GLY A 118 13.94 -34.49 28.69
C GLY A 118 14.78 -35.19 27.61
N GLN A 119 14.35 -36.33 27.05
CA GLN A 119 15.09 -37.03 26.00
C GLN A 119 15.30 -36.13 24.78
N MET A 120 16.54 -36.01 24.30
CA MET A 120 16.84 -35.34 23.03
C MET A 120 16.26 -36.14 21.87
N ASN A 121 15.50 -35.47 21.01
CA ASN A 121 14.85 -36.02 19.83
C ASN A 121 15.09 -35.10 18.62
N PRO A 122 15.15 -35.64 17.39
CA PRO A 122 15.24 -34.83 16.18
C PRO A 122 14.12 -33.79 16.06
N ALA A 123 14.42 -32.62 15.49
CA ALA A 123 13.49 -31.49 15.38
C ALA A 123 12.12 -31.85 14.78
N GLY A 124 12.10 -32.71 13.76
CA GLY A 124 10.87 -33.19 13.11
C GLY A 124 10.17 -34.38 13.81
N ALA A 125 10.69 -34.90 14.92
CA ALA A 125 10.08 -36.03 15.61
C ALA A 125 8.67 -35.68 16.09
N GLN A 126 7.70 -36.57 15.83
CA GLN A 126 6.30 -36.40 16.25
C GLN A 126 5.99 -37.10 17.58
N ARG A 127 6.86 -38.04 17.98
CA ARG A 127 6.78 -38.76 19.25
C ARG A 127 8.17 -38.92 19.84
N CYS A 128 8.25 -38.88 21.16
CA CYS A 128 9.48 -39.10 21.90
C CYS A 128 9.93 -40.56 21.74
N SER A 129 11.19 -40.77 21.38
CA SER A 129 11.82 -42.08 21.23
C SER A 129 11.87 -42.89 22.52
N ASN A 130 11.86 -42.24 23.69
CA ASN A 130 11.94 -42.88 24.99
C ASN A 130 10.56 -43.08 25.63
N CYS A 131 9.78 -42.01 25.84
CA CYS A 131 8.52 -42.09 26.58
C CYS A 131 7.25 -42.11 25.70
N GLY A 132 7.38 -42.00 24.38
CA GLY A 132 6.23 -42.02 23.45
C GLY A 132 5.33 -40.77 23.45
N ALA A 133 5.63 -39.77 24.30
CA ALA A 133 4.92 -38.50 24.36
C ALA A 133 4.92 -37.79 23.00
N SER A 134 3.84 -37.06 22.68
CA SER A 134 3.77 -36.29 21.44
C SER A 134 4.79 -35.16 21.45
N LEU A 135 5.52 -35.02 20.36
CA LEU A 135 6.43 -33.91 20.07
C LEU A 135 5.89 -33.04 18.91
N ALA A 136 4.73 -33.38 18.35
CA ALA A 136 4.11 -32.59 17.30
C ALA A 136 3.98 -31.13 17.76
N VAL A 137 4.59 -30.20 17.02
CA VAL A 137 4.32 -28.78 17.23
C VAL A 137 2.92 -28.56 16.67
N PRO A 138 1.92 -28.17 17.48
CA PRO A 138 0.64 -27.78 16.92
C PRO A 138 0.90 -26.67 15.91
N PRO A 139 0.25 -26.67 14.73
CA PRO A 139 0.46 -25.63 13.75
C PRO A 139 0.33 -24.30 14.46
N VAL A 140 1.40 -23.50 14.43
CA VAL A 140 1.33 -22.11 14.88
C VAL A 140 0.20 -21.53 14.06
N PRO A 141 -0.88 -21.02 14.68
CA PRO A 141 -1.93 -20.35 13.91
C PRO A 141 -1.19 -19.35 13.05
N THR A 142 -1.30 -19.52 11.73
CA THR A 142 -0.72 -18.60 10.76
C THR A 142 -1.06 -17.23 11.28
N LEU A 143 -0.04 -16.42 11.59
CA LEU A 143 -0.23 -14.99 11.72
C LEU A 143 -0.76 -14.62 10.34
N GLN A 144 -2.09 -14.55 10.26
CA GLN A 144 -2.79 -13.98 9.13
C GLN A 144 -2.10 -12.64 8.95
N ALA A 145 -1.47 -12.42 7.79
CA ALA A 145 -1.14 -11.08 7.34
C ALA A 145 -2.34 -10.21 7.73
N PRO A 146 -2.14 -9.03 8.36
CA PRO A 146 -3.22 -8.26 8.92
C PRO A 146 -4.29 -8.19 7.84
N ILE A 147 -5.37 -8.92 8.09
CA ILE A 147 -6.54 -8.90 7.25
C ILE A 147 -6.91 -7.43 7.38
N GLN A 148 -6.67 -6.66 6.31
CA GLN A 148 -7.42 -5.44 6.10
C GLN A 148 -8.82 -5.83 6.47
N GLN A 149 -9.32 -5.29 7.57
CA GLN A 149 -10.58 -5.69 8.17
C GLN A 149 -11.62 -5.54 7.08
N ALA A 150 -11.85 -6.63 6.36
CA ALA A 150 -13.04 -6.83 5.59
C ALA A 150 -14.08 -6.85 6.68
N ASP A 151 -14.78 -5.72 6.79
CA ASP A 151 -15.91 -5.51 7.66
C ASP A 151 -16.67 -6.82 7.72
N THR A 152 -16.56 -7.48 8.87
CA THR A 152 -17.35 -8.66 9.13
C THR A 152 -18.78 -8.18 9.10
N LEU A 153 -19.44 -8.46 7.98
CA LEU A 153 -20.89 -8.48 7.85
C LEU A 153 -21.38 -9.35 9.00
N ARG A 154 -21.71 -8.67 10.10
CA ARG A 154 -22.31 -9.24 11.28
C ARG A 154 -23.53 -10.02 10.79
N LYS A 155 -23.56 -11.33 11.05
CA LYS A 155 -24.80 -12.11 10.99
C LYS A 155 -25.88 -11.26 11.65
N PRO A 156 -27.00 -10.98 10.97
CA PRO A 156 -27.98 -10.06 11.50
C PRO A 156 -28.55 -10.65 12.77
N VAL A 157 -28.13 -10.10 13.90
CA VAL A 157 -28.89 -10.22 15.14
C VAL A 157 -30.28 -9.70 14.77
N LYS A 158 -31.30 -10.54 14.93
CA LYS A 158 -32.70 -10.11 14.86
C LYS A 158 -32.94 -9.14 16.02
N MET A 159 -32.52 -7.90 15.83
CA MET A 159 -32.79 -6.79 16.74
C MET A 159 -34.28 -6.50 16.65
N SER A 160 -34.92 -6.45 17.81
CA SER A 160 -36.33 -6.10 17.93
C SER A 160 -36.60 -4.77 17.21
N PRO A 161 -37.81 -4.58 16.64
CA PRO A 161 -38.15 -3.42 15.82
C PRO A 161 -37.89 -2.05 16.49
N LEU A 162 -37.77 -2.02 17.83
CA LEU A 162 -37.48 -0.82 18.61
C LEU A 162 -36.06 -0.26 18.42
N VAL A 163 -35.04 -1.10 18.21
CA VAL A 163 -33.64 -0.63 18.16
C VAL A 163 -33.25 -0.10 16.77
N LYS A 164 -33.90 -0.57 15.70
CA LYS A 164 -33.75 -0.01 14.34
C LYS A 164 -34.30 1.42 14.26
N ILE A 165 -35.39 1.70 14.98
CA ILE A 165 -35.99 3.04 15.06
C ILE A 165 -35.03 4.01 15.76
N ILE A 166 -34.43 3.62 16.88
CA ILE A 166 -33.50 4.48 17.63
C ILE A 166 -32.20 4.78 16.85
N GLY A 167 -31.65 3.79 16.13
CA GLY A 167 -30.45 3.99 15.30
C GLY A 167 -30.71 4.89 14.07
N ILE A 168 -31.86 4.75 13.43
CA ILE A 168 -32.29 5.63 12.32
C ILE A 168 -32.57 7.04 12.83
N ILE A 169 -33.24 7.20 13.99
CA ILE A 169 -33.46 8.51 14.62
C ILE A 169 -32.14 9.16 15.03
N GLY A 170 -31.16 8.40 15.53
CA GLY A 170 -29.84 8.93 15.89
C GLY A 170 -29.03 9.39 14.67
N LEU A 171 -29.03 8.62 13.58
CA LEU A 171 -28.34 8.97 12.33
C LEU A 171 -29.04 10.13 11.62
N ILE A 172 -30.38 10.14 11.58
CA ILE A 172 -31.17 11.28 11.10
C ILE A 172 -30.94 12.48 12.00
N GLY A 173 -30.85 12.33 13.32
CA GLY A 173 -30.55 13.41 14.25
C GLY A 173 -29.16 14.01 14.03
N LEU A 174 -28.16 13.17 13.76
CA LEU A 174 -26.80 13.61 13.43
C LEU A 174 -26.73 14.27 12.05
N LEU A 175 -27.40 13.71 11.04
CA LEU A 175 -27.50 14.31 9.71
C LEU A 175 -28.27 15.64 9.75
N ILE A 176 -29.37 15.70 10.51
CA ILE A 176 -30.09 16.95 10.78
C ILE A 176 -29.19 17.91 11.54
N LEU A 177 -28.40 17.48 12.52
CA LEU A 177 -27.46 18.35 13.22
C LEU A 177 -26.38 18.88 12.27
N CYS A 178 -25.78 18.05 11.42
CA CYS A 178 -24.80 18.48 10.42
C CYS A 178 -25.43 19.42 9.38
N VAL A 179 -26.66 19.15 8.95
CA VAL A 179 -27.42 20.01 8.03
C VAL A 179 -27.82 21.32 8.72
N VAL A 180 -28.23 21.30 9.98
CA VAL A 180 -28.53 22.50 10.78
C VAL A 180 -27.27 23.31 11.03
N LEU A 181 -26.13 22.68 11.31
CA LEU A 181 -24.84 23.34 11.46
C LEU A 181 -24.36 23.94 10.13
N ALA A 182 -24.56 23.25 9.00
CA ALA A 182 -24.29 23.77 7.67
C ALA A 182 -25.23 24.93 7.28
N ILE A 183 -26.52 24.84 7.62
CA ILE A 183 -27.50 25.91 7.40
C ILE A 183 -27.23 27.10 8.32
N SER A 184 -26.83 26.88 9.57
CA SER A 184 -26.47 27.97 10.49
C SER A 184 -25.15 28.63 10.11
N ALA A 185 -24.19 27.88 9.56
CA ALA A 185 -22.95 28.43 9.00
C ALA A 185 -23.20 29.25 7.72
N GLY A 186 -24.32 29.03 7.02
CA GLY A 186 -24.75 29.82 5.87
C GLY A 186 -25.71 30.98 6.19
N ARG A 187 -26.03 31.23 7.46
CA ARG A 187 -26.82 32.41 7.84
C ARG A 187 -25.92 33.63 7.92
N THR A 188 -26.18 34.59 7.04
CA THR A 188 -25.60 35.91 7.10
C THR A 188 -26.58 36.90 7.73
N GLU A 189 -26.06 37.87 8.47
CA GLU A 189 -26.81 39.03 8.94
C GLU A 189 -26.48 40.23 8.06
N THR A 190 -27.50 41.02 7.70
CA THR A 190 -27.30 42.25 6.92
C THR A 190 -27.18 43.43 7.87
N VAL A 191 -26.05 44.13 7.81
CA VAL A 191 -25.75 45.31 8.61
C VAL A 191 -25.46 46.48 7.68
N SER A 192 -26.06 47.64 7.95
CA SER A 192 -25.74 48.87 7.23
C SER A 192 -24.52 49.56 7.85
N GLY A 193 -23.56 49.95 7.02
CA GLY A 193 -22.36 50.66 7.44
C GLY A 193 -22.05 51.86 6.55
N SER A 194 -21.26 52.79 7.05
CA SER A 194 -20.65 53.84 6.21
C SER A 194 -19.14 53.64 6.15
N VAL A 195 -18.54 53.83 4.98
CA VAL A 195 -17.08 53.75 4.84
C VAL A 195 -16.44 54.83 5.70
N GLN A 196 -15.60 54.42 6.64
CA GLN A 196 -14.85 55.29 7.54
C GLN A 196 -13.45 55.57 7.01
N ASN A 197 -12.78 54.53 6.55
CA ASN A 197 -11.41 54.62 6.05
C ASN A 197 -11.16 53.55 4.99
N THR A 198 -10.22 53.83 4.11
CA THR A 198 -9.77 52.91 3.07
C THR A 198 -8.25 52.86 3.07
N SER A 199 -7.70 51.68 2.82
CA SER A 199 -6.27 51.52 2.59
C SER A 199 -6.01 50.42 1.59
N TRP A 200 -4.89 50.55 0.88
CA TRP A 200 -4.44 49.56 -0.08
C TRP A 200 -2.97 49.28 0.11
N THR A 201 -2.58 48.03 -0.13
CA THR A 201 -1.19 47.60 -0.25
C THR A 201 -1.06 46.85 -1.57
N THR A 202 -0.20 47.34 -2.46
CA THR A 202 0.18 46.65 -3.69
C THR A 202 1.61 46.15 -3.57
N GLN A 203 1.89 45.01 -4.21
CA GLN A 203 3.20 44.41 -4.25
C GLN A 203 3.57 44.07 -5.69
N LEU A 204 4.85 44.19 -6.01
CA LEU A 204 5.42 43.78 -7.29
C LEU A 204 6.70 42.98 -7.03
N MET A 205 6.70 41.71 -7.44
CA MET A 205 7.89 40.88 -7.40
C MET A 205 8.86 41.32 -8.50
N ILE A 206 10.16 41.35 -8.17
CA ILE A 206 11.23 41.53 -9.15
C ILE A 206 11.94 40.20 -9.29
N GLU A 207 11.99 39.72 -10.52
CA GLU A 207 12.69 38.48 -10.86
C GLU A 207 13.98 38.81 -11.60
N GLU A 208 15.03 38.06 -11.31
CA GLU A 208 16.32 38.16 -11.97
C GLU A 208 16.65 36.84 -12.68
N PHE A 209 17.15 36.94 -13.90
CA PHE A 209 17.59 35.79 -14.68
C PHE A 209 19.01 35.41 -14.26
N GLN A 210 19.12 34.30 -13.52
CA GLN A 210 20.38 33.87 -12.92
C GLN A 210 20.50 32.34 -12.90
N PRO A 211 21.72 31.79 -12.82
CA PRO A 211 21.93 30.36 -12.65
C PRO A 211 21.40 29.88 -11.29
N VAL A 212 20.63 28.80 -11.30
CA VAL A 212 20.12 28.12 -10.10
C VAL A 212 20.55 26.68 -10.11
N THR A 213 21.10 26.22 -8.98
CA THR A 213 21.43 24.82 -8.77
C THR A 213 20.19 24.06 -8.29
N ALA A 214 19.91 22.93 -8.95
CA ALA A 214 18.83 22.02 -8.63
C ALA A 214 19.33 20.56 -8.73
N GLN A 215 18.49 19.61 -8.36
CA GLN A 215 18.78 18.19 -8.50
C GLN A 215 17.59 17.45 -9.09
N GLY A 216 17.86 16.43 -9.91
CA GLY A 216 16.82 15.67 -10.58
C GLY A 216 17.36 14.42 -11.27
N TRP A 217 16.45 13.59 -11.79
CA TRP A 217 16.83 12.43 -12.60
C TRP A 217 17.44 12.88 -13.92
N ALA A 218 18.52 12.25 -14.35
CA ALA A 218 19.26 12.66 -15.55
C ALA A 218 18.40 12.83 -16.80
N ASN A 219 17.36 12.02 -16.97
CA ASN A 219 16.45 12.08 -18.12
C ASN A 219 15.42 13.23 -18.04
N ASP A 220 15.22 13.82 -16.87
CA ASP A 220 14.28 14.92 -16.64
C ASP A 220 15.00 16.29 -16.61
N ILE A 221 16.34 16.29 -16.68
CA ILE A 221 17.13 17.52 -16.65
C ILE A 221 16.97 18.27 -17.99
N PRO A 222 16.64 19.58 -17.96
CA PRO A 222 16.55 20.39 -19.16
C PRO A 222 17.83 20.35 -20.00
N SER A 223 17.69 20.30 -21.33
CA SER A 223 18.83 20.17 -22.24
C SER A 223 19.79 21.36 -22.23
N ASP A 224 19.33 22.52 -21.76
CA ASP A 224 20.10 23.76 -21.60
C ASP A 224 20.75 23.91 -20.20
N ALA A 225 20.57 22.92 -19.32
CA ALA A 225 21.22 22.90 -18.01
C ALA A 225 22.66 22.35 -18.08
N GLU A 226 23.53 22.87 -17.24
CA GLU A 226 24.86 22.33 -17.00
C GLU A 226 24.78 21.23 -15.94
N VAL A 227 24.98 19.97 -16.35
CA VAL A 227 24.95 18.81 -15.45
C VAL A 227 26.24 18.72 -14.65
N GLY A 228 26.10 18.62 -13.32
CA GLY A 228 27.17 18.46 -12.34
C GLY A 228 27.37 17.00 -11.92
N ALA A 229 27.55 16.77 -10.62
CA ALA A 229 27.79 15.43 -10.08
C ALA A 229 26.51 14.58 -10.13
N CYS A 230 26.65 13.32 -10.55
CA CYS A 230 25.59 12.32 -10.57
C CYS A 230 25.91 11.17 -9.61
N GLU A 231 24.88 10.64 -8.97
CA GLU A 231 24.95 9.39 -8.22
C GLU A 231 23.76 8.48 -8.55
N TYR A 232 24.00 7.18 -8.55
CA TYR A 232 22.93 6.19 -8.69
C TYR A 232 22.04 6.20 -7.45
N ARG A 233 20.76 6.53 -7.63
CA ARG A 233 19.73 6.43 -6.59
C ARG A 233 18.66 5.43 -6.98
N TYR A 234 18.04 4.82 -5.98
CA TYR A 234 16.88 3.95 -6.18
C TYR A 234 15.79 4.75 -6.92
N SER A 235 15.35 4.22 -8.05
CA SER A 235 14.34 4.85 -8.90
C SER A 235 13.00 4.13 -8.75
N TYR A 236 12.97 2.81 -9.00
CA TYR A 236 11.78 2.00 -8.89
C TYR A 236 12.13 0.50 -8.75
N THR A 237 11.11 -0.30 -8.43
CA THR A 237 11.23 -1.77 -8.39
C THR A 237 10.58 -2.39 -9.62
N ALA A 238 11.30 -3.28 -10.29
CA ALA A 238 10.83 -4.02 -11.45
C ALA A 238 10.60 -5.50 -11.12
N ASP A 239 9.69 -6.12 -11.87
CA ASP A 239 9.41 -7.55 -11.79
C ASP A 239 10.38 -8.39 -12.63
N GLU A 240 11.14 -7.77 -13.52
CA GLU A 240 12.10 -8.40 -14.43
C GLU A 240 13.46 -7.68 -14.38
N PRO A 241 14.58 -8.38 -14.68
CA PRO A 241 15.93 -7.80 -14.64
C PRO A 241 16.07 -6.52 -15.47
N GLN A 242 16.67 -5.48 -14.90
CA GLN A 242 16.96 -4.21 -15.57
C GLN A 242 18.48 -3.94 -15.67
N PRO A 243 18.95 -3.12 -16.64
CA PRO A 243 20.39 -2.88 -16.88
C PRO A 243 21.20 -2.38 -15.67
N VAL A 244 20.59 -1.61 -14.77
CA VAL A 244 21.20 -1.15 -13.52
C VAL A 244 20.26 -1.49 -12.37
N SER A 245 20.29 -2.75 -11.96
CA SER A 245 19.44 -3.21 -10.87
C SER A 245 20.12 -4.23 -9.96
N THR A 246 19.63 -4.29 -8.73
CA THR A 246 20.00 -5.31 -7.74
C THR A 246 18.86 -6.31 -7.59
N GLU A 247 19.13 -7.59 -7.79
CA GLU A 247 18.17 -8.67 -7.52
C GLU A 247 18.01 -8.84 -6.00
N VAL A 248 16.79 -8.66 -5.50
CA VAL A 248 16.44 -8.84 -4.10
C VAL A 248 15.36 -9.92 -4.01
N CYS A 249 15.68 -11.02 -3.34
CA CYS A 249 14.81 -12.18 -3.25
C CYS A 249 14.30 -12.41 -1.82
N GLY A 250 13.03 -12.83 -1.69
CA GLY A 250 12.38 -13.16 -0.41
C GLY A 250 12.85 -14.51 0.16
N THR A 251 12.21 -15.03 1.21
CA THR A 251 12.54 -16.37 1.72
C THR A 251 12.06 -17.45 0.73
N PRO A 252 12.91 -18.43 0.34
CA PRO A 252 12.47 -19.56 -0.47
C PRO A 252 11.33 -20.33 0.19
N TYR A 253 10.45 -20.93 -0.59
CA TYR A 253 9.35 -21.76 -0.10
C TYR A 253 9.10 -22.95 -1.02
N SER A 254 8.52 -24.02 -0.48
CA SER A 254 8.18 -25.22 -1.26
C SER A 254 6.72 -25.23 -1.67
N VAL A 255 6.44 -25.67 -2.89
CA VAL A 255 5.09 -25.81 -3.46
C VAL A 255 4.84 -27.28 -3.81
N ASP A 256 3.80 -27.89 -3.24
CA ASP A 256 3.44 -29.29 -3.48
C ASP A 256 3.09 -29.53 -4.95
N GLN A 257 3.78 -30.46 -5.62
CA GLN A 257 3.50 -30.83 -7.01
C GLN A 257 2.47 -31.97 -7.13
N GLY A 258 1.96 -32.49 -6.02
CA GLY A 258 1.03 -33.64 -5.99
C GLY A 258 1.70 -34.98 -6.33
N THR A 259 3.01 -34.98 -6.57
CA THR A 259 3.83 -36.15 -6.92
C THR A 259 4.63 -36.69 -5.73
N GLY A 260 4.53 -36.04 -4.56
CA GLY A 260 5.39 -36.33 -3.41
C GLY A 260 6.72 -35.58 -3.44
N PHE A 261 6.92 -34.72 -4.43
CA PHE A 261 7.98 -33.73 -4.46
C PHE A 261 7.38 -32.32 -4.33
N GLY A 262 8.15 -31.43 -3.72
CA GLY A 262 7.87 -30.00 -3.67
C GLY A 262 8.81 -29.26 -4.61
N GLU A 263 8.30 -28.29 -5.36
CA GLU A 263 9.13 -27.35 -6.10
C GLU A 263 9.55 -26.23 -5.15
N VAL A 264 10.85 -26.02 -5.00
CA VAL A 264 11.38 -24.91 -4.21
C VAL A 264 11.55 -23.71 -5.11
N VAL A 265 10.83 -22.65 -4.75
CA VAL A 265 10.79 -21.39 -5.49
C VAL A 265 11.07 -20.23 -4.56
N GLN A 266 11.45 -19.11 -5.14
CA GLN A 266 11.69 -17.87 -4.44
C GLN A 266 11.20 -16.71 -5.30
N ASP A 267 10.50 -15.76 -4.70
CA ASP A 267 10.04 -14.58 -5.40
C ASP A 267 11.11 -13.49 -5.29
N CYS A 268 11.52 -12.96 -6.44
CA CYS A 268 12.53 -11.93 -6.57
C CYS A 268 11.96 -10.68 -7.23
N VAL A 269 12.51 -9.54 -6.84
CA VAL A 269 12.29 -8.24 -7.45
C VAL A 269 13.64 -7.60 -7.79
N TYR A 270 13.62 -6.63 -8.70
CA TYR A 270 14.82 -5.93 -9.15
C TYR A 270 14.72 -4.46 -8.76
N GLU A 271 15.47 -4.06 -7.74
CA GLU A 271 15.59 -2.66 -7.36
C GLU A 271 16.45 -1.95 -8.40
N THR A 272 15.85 -1.05 -9.17
CA THR A 272 16.48 -0.36 -10.29
C THR A 272 16.98 1.00 -9.86
N TYR A 273 18.19 1.34 -10.30
CA TYR A 273 18.86 2.59 -9.97
C TYR A 273 19.06 3.42 -11.23
N ALA A 274 18.93 4.73 -11.09
CA ALA A 274 19.15 5.69 -12.17
C ALA A 274 20.02 6.85 -11.67
N ASP A 275 20.66 7.54 -12.59
CA ASP A 275 21.45 8.72 -12.27
C ASP A 275 20.54 9.85 -11.77
N TYR A 276 20.83 10.29 -10.55
CA TYR A 276 20.26 11.48 -9.96
C TYR A 276 21.38 12.52 -9.85
N CYS A 277 21.25 13.61 -10.60
CA CYS A 277 22.31 14.57 -10.79
C CYS A 277 21.96 15.93 -10.19
N GLU A 278 22.99 16.60 -9.68
CA GLU A 278 22.98 18.04 -9.51
C GLU A 278 23.14 18.71 -10.88
N TYR A 279 22.43 19.80 -11.12
CA TYR A 279 22.54 20.58 -12.36
C TYR A 279 22.30 22.06 -12.09
N THR A 280 22.86 22.91 -12.95
CA THR A 280 22.66 24.36 -12.92
C THR A 280 21.92 24.81 -14.18
N VAL A 281 20.81 25.53 -14.01
CA VAL A 281 20.01 26.05 -15.12
C VAL A 281 19.71 27.53 -14.90
N SER A 282 19.74 28.32 -15.97
CA SER A 282 19.38 29.73 -15.88
C SER A 282 17.87 29.90 -15.93
N GLN A 283 17.29 30.51 -14.90
CA GLN A 283 15.86 30.77 -14.83
C GLN A 283 15.57 32.09 -14.10
N TRP A 284 14.34 32.57 -14.25
CA TRP A 284 13.86 33.76 -13.55
C TRP A 284 13.53 33.41 -12.10
N VAL A 285 14.21 34.05 -11.17
CA VAL A 285 14.00 33.84 -9.73
C VAL A 285 13.65 35.16 -9.07
N ALA A 286 12.68 35.14 -8.18
CA ALA A 286 12.36 36.30 -7.35
C ALA A 286 13.58 36.71 -6.50
N VAL A 287 14.04 37.94 -6.66
CA VAL A 287 15.19 38.51 -5.92
C VAL A 287 14.81 39.68 -5.04
N ASP A 288 13.71 40.37 -5.34
CA ASP A 288 13.23 41.51 -4.58
C ASP A 288 11.70 41.61 -4.63
N GLN A 289 11.14 42.36 -3.70
CA GLN A 289 9.71 42.64 -3.60
C GLN A 289 9.51 44.10 -3.26
N LEU A 290 8.92 44.84 -4.19
CA LEU A 290 8.52 46.22 -3.95
C LEU A 290 7.12 46.25 -3.38
N SER A 291 6.88 47.14 -2.41
CA SER A 291 5.55 47.38 -1.85
C SER A 291 5.24 48.87 -1.82
N LEU A 292 4.00 49.20 -2.15
CA LEU A 292 3.46 50.55 -2.06
C LEU A 292 2.13 50.49 -1.31
N GLN A 293 1.91 51.48 -0.46
CA GLN A 293 0.72 51.60 0.36
C GLN A 293 0.13 52.99 0.20
N GLY A 294 -1.20 53.08 0.30
CA GLY A 294 -1.92 54.33 0.27
C GLY A 294 -3.30 54.19 0.92
N SER A 295 -4.00 55.31 1.03
CA SER A 295 -5.35 55.38 1.63
C SER A 295 -6.41 55.94 0.69
N ASP A 296 -6.01 56.43 -0.48
CA ASP A 296 -6.92 56.88 -1.52
C ASP A 296 -7.57 55.70 -2.27
N LEU A 297 -8.48 56.02 -3.19
CA LEU A 297 -9.23 55.04 -3.99
C LEU A 297 -8.56 54.73 -5.35
N PHE A 298 -7.33 55.15 -5.57
CA PHE A 298 -6.59 54.94 -6.80
C PHE A 298 -5.28 54.18 -6.54
N PRO A 299 -5.36 52.88 -6.19
CA PRO A 299 -4.17 52.06 -5.95
C PRO A 299 -3.19 52.13 -7.10
N GLN A 300 -1.91 52.30 -6.79
CA GLN A 300 -0.84 52.35 -7.76
C GLN A 300 0.11 51.19 -7.53
N LEU A 301 0.62 50.57 -8.60
CA LEU A 301 1.68 49.58 -8.47
C LEU A 301 3.02 50.28 -8.16
N PRO A 302 3.91 49.66 -7.36
CA PRO A 302 5.27 50.15 -7.18
C PRO A 302 5.99 50.25 -8.53
N GLN A 303 6.75 51.32 -8.74
CA GLN A 303 7.58 51.46 -9.95
C GLN A 303 8.97 50.85 -9.71
N ALA A 304 9.37 49.92 -10.56
CA ALA A 304 10.67 49.27 -10.50
C ALA A 304 11.67 49.91 -11.46
N ALA A 305 12.87 50.21 -10.99
CA ALA A 305 14.01 50.56 -11.85
C ALA A 305 14.79 49.29 -12.22
N LEU A 306 14.29 48.57 -13.22
CA LEU A 306 14.84 47.27 -13.63
C LEU A 306 16.21 47.43 -14.31
N VAL A 307 17.14 46.52 -14.00
CA VAL A 307 18.40 46.36 -14.73
C VAL A 307 18.26 45.29 -15.84
N SER A 308 19.29 45.12 -16.68
CA SER A 308 19.21 44.33 -17.92
C SER A 308 18.85 42.85 -17.74
N ASN A 309 19.14 42.25 -16.58
CA ASN A 309 18.82 40.85 -16.27
C ASN A 309 17.63 40.70 -15.33
N GLN A 310 16.86 41.78 -15.09
CA GLN A 310 15.67 41.75 -14.24
C GLN A 310 14.37 41.96 -15.04
N ARG A 311 13.27 41.44 -14.51
CA ARG A 311 11.91 41.69 -15.00
C ARG A 311 10.93 41.87 -13.85
N ALA A 312 9.81 42.53 -14.14
CA ALA A 312 8.65 42.49 -13.28
C ALA A 312 8.06 41.06 -13.29
N GLY A 313 7.98 40.46 -12.11
CA GLY A 313 7.30 39.20 -11.87
C GLY A 313 5.81 39.41 -11.56
N GLU A 314 5.27 38.55 -10.71
CA GLU A 314 3.88 38.64 -10.27
C GLU A 314 3.62 39.91 -9.44
N SER A 315 2.45 40.53 -9.68
CA SER A 315 1.95 41.65 -8.88
C SER A 315 0.70 41.24 -8.12
N SER A 316 0.56 41.71 -6.89
CA SER A 316 -0.63 41.46 -6.06
C SER A 316 -1.11 42.74 -5.40
N ALA A 317 -2.39 42.75 -4.99
CA ALA A 317 -2.98 43.86 -4.28
C ALA A 317 -3.95 43.36 -3.21
N ILE A 318 -3.87 43.99 -2.03
CA ILE A 318 -4.82 43.80 -0.94
C ILE A 318 -5.41 45.16 -0.61
N TYR A 319 -6.73 45.24 -0.73
CA TYR A 319 -7.54 46.40 -0.42
C TYR A 319 -8.26 46.18 0.90
N THR A 320 -8.29 47.21 1.73
CA THR A 320 -8.91 47.19 3.05
C THR A 320 -9.91 48.33 3.16
N ILE A 321 -11.16 48.00 3.47
CA ILE A 321 -12.24 48.97 3.67
C ILE A 321 -12.72 48.82 5.10
N GLN A 322 -12.71 49.92 5.85
CA GLN A 322 -13.22 49.97 7.21
C GLN A 322 -14.58 50.65 7.21
N PHE A 323 -15.59 49.95 7.70
CA PHE A 323 -16.96 50.43 7.82
C PHE A 323 -17.25 50.78 9.27
N ASN A 324 -17.78 51.98 9.51
CA ASN A 324 -18.39 52.32 10.78
C ASN A 324 -19.85 51.84 10.77
N THR A 325 -20.18 50.94 11.70
CA THR A 325 -21.51 50.34 11.87
C THR A 325 -22.00 50.52 13.31
N ASP A 326 -23.26 50.16 13.57
CA ASP A 326 -23.82 50.10 14.93
C ASP A 326 -23.19 48.99 15.80
N GLN A 327 -22.60 47.98 15.16
CA GLN A 327 -21.85 46.89 15.81
C GLN A 327 -20.36 47.21 16.02
N GLY A 328 -19.92 48.42 15.65
CA GLY A 328 -18.52 48.87 15.73
C GLY A 328 -17.86 48.99 14.35
N VAL A 329 -16.53 49.02 14.32
CA VAL A 329 -15.77 49.09 13.06
C VAL A 329 -15.58 47.69 12.51
N LEU A 330 -16.04 47.45 11.28
CA LEU A 330 -15.86 46.19 10.56
C LEU A 330 -14.88 46.40 9.40
N GLU A 331 -14.02 45.40 9.16
CA GLU A 331 -13.00 45.44 8.11
C GLU A 331 -13.31 44.42 7.01
N LEU A 332 -13.31 44.89 5.75
CA LEU A 332 -13.34 44.03 4.56
C LEU A 332 -11.97 44.07 3.90
N ARG A 333 -11.36 42.89 3.73
CA ARG A 333 -10.16 42.70 2.92
C ARG A 333 -10.53 42.05 1.59
N THR A 334 -10.12 42.63 0.47
CA THR A 334 -10.45 42.14 -0.87
C THR A 334 -9.32 42.40 -1.86
N SER A 335 -9.29 41.65 -2.96
CA SER A 335 -8.47 41.92 -4.15
C SER A 335 -9.30 42.51 -5.30
N ASP A 336 -10.60 42.77 -5.10
CA ASP A 336 -11.48 43.38 -6.09
C ASP A 336 -11.30 44.90 -6.11
N LEU A 337 -10.62 45.39 -7.16
CA LEU A 337 -10.38 46.81 -7.37
C LEU A 337 -11.67 47.61 -7.61
N ASN A 338 -12.66 47.03 -8.30
CA ASN A 338 -13.90 47.73 -8.61
C ASN A 338 -14.74 47.95 -7.35
N LEU A 339 -14.78 46.96 -6.45
CA LEU A 339 -15.42 47.10 -5.15
C LEU A 339 -14.72 48.18 -4.33
N TYR A 340 -13.39 48.12 -4.26
CA TYR A 340 -12.60 49.11 -3.52
C TYR A 340 -12.81 50.54 -4.03
N GLN A 341 -12.80 50.76 -5.36
CA GLN A 341 -12.96 52.08 -5.96
C GLN A 341 -14.34 52.73 -5.72
N GLN A 342 -15.35 51.94 -5.38
CA GLN A 342 -16.68 52.45 -5.02
C GLN A 342 -16.75 52.91 -3.55
N ALA A 343 -15.81 52.52 -2.69
CA ALA A 343 -15.84 52.75 -1.25
C ALA A 343 -15.44 54.19 -0.88
N GLN A 344 -16.17 55.19 -1.38
CA GLN A 344 -15.97 56.58 -1.00
C GLN A 344 -16.20 56.78 0.49
N ILE A 345 -15.30 57.51 1.16
CA ILE A 345 -15.46 57.83 2.59
C ILE A 345 -16.82 58.51 2.79
N GLY A 346 -17.62 57.97 3.72
CA GLY A 346 -18.99 58.39 4.00
C GLY A 346 -20.09 57.72 3.15
N SER A 347 -19.74 56.98 2.09
CA SER A 347 -20.72 56.19 1.32
C SER A 347 -21.34 55.09 2.18
N ARG A 348 -22.60 54.76 1.89
CA ARG A 348 -23.41 53.80 2.65
C ARG A 348 -23.43 52.45 1.95
N TRP A 349 -23.33 51.38 2.74
CA TRP A 349 -23.16 50.02 2.23
C TRP A 349 -23.98 49.04 3.06
N SER A 350 -24.56 48.06 2.37
CA SER A 350 -25.18 46.88 2.95
C SER A 350 -24.11 45.78 3.02
N LEU A 351 -23.79 45.35 4.24
CA LEU A 351 -22.77 44.35 4.53
C LEU A 351 -23.46 43.05 4.96
N GLU A 352 -23.10 41.94 4.34
CA GLU A 352 -23.49 40.60 4.83
C GLU A 352 -22.36 40.04 5.68
N ILE A 353 -22.68 39.72 6.93
CA ILE A 353 -21.72 39.25 7.93
C ILE A 353 -22.03 37.79 8.25
N ASP A 354 -20.99 36.94 8.26
CA ASP A 354 -21.13 35.54 8.69
C ASP A 354 -21.24 35.40 10.23
N GLY A 355 -21.53 34.19 10.70
CA GLY A 355 -21.62 33.91 12.14
C GLY A 355 -20.32 34.10 12.95
N SER A 356 -19.20 34.41 12.30
CA SER A 356 -17.90 34.71 12.93
C SER A 356 -17.58 36.21 12.95
N GLY A 357 -18.45 37.06 12.41
CA GLY A 357 -18.25 38.52 12.35
C GLY A 357 -17.47 38.99 11.12
N ASN A 358 -17.25 38.15 10.11
CA ASN A 358 -16.54 38.54 8.89
C ASN A 358 -17.53 39.04 7.83
N ILE A 359 -17.15 40.09 7.10
CA ILE A 359 -17.90 40.55 5.92
C ILE A 359 -17.67 39.55 4.78
N VAL A 360 -18.73 38.90 4.30
CA VAL A 360 -18.70 37.95 3.18
C VAL A 360 -19.24 38.55 1.87
N ASN A 361 -20.04 39.62 1.96
CA ASN A 361 -20.50 40.40 0.81
C ASN A 361 -20.67 41.87 1.24
N ALA A 362 -20.40 42.80 0.33
CA ALA A 362 -20.59 44.23 0.56
C ALA A 362 -21.05 44.89 -0.73
N GLN A 363 -22.16 45.64 -0.66
CA GLN A 363 -22.72 46.36 -1.80
C GLN A 363 -23.10 47.80 -1.44
N PRO A 364 -22.88 48.79 -2.33
CA PRO A 364 -23.31 50.16 -2.09
C PRO A 364 -24.83 50.25 -1.95
N GLU A 365 -25.31 51.02 -0.96
CA GLU A 365 -26.72 51.41 -0.86
C GLU A 365 -26.99 52.54 -1.87
N GLN A 366 -28.08 52.44 -2.65
CA GLN A 366 -28.47 53.44 -3.65
C GLN A 366 -28.98 54.75 -3.03
#